data_AF-A0A6B3G366-F1
#
_entry.id   AF-A0A6B3G366-F1
#
_cell.length_a   1.000
_cell.length_b   1.000
_cell.length_c   1.000
_cell.angle_alpha   90.00
_cell.angle_beta   90.00
_cell.angle_gamma   90.00
#
_symmetry.space_group_name_H-M   'P 1'
#
loop_
_entity.id
_entity.type
_entity.pdbx_description
1 polymer ?
#
loop_
_entity_poly.entity_id
_entity_poly.type
_entity_poly.pdbx_seq_one_letter_code
_entity_poly.pdbx_strand_id
1 'polypeptide(L)'
;DSALALRLLDFLPHPLSRRPVWRGVHETGAGNGLALPVAAPGTAAVPGPREHRWWEPPPGELPLAEGARRVGEAIAASVRAHVGGLDRISCELSGGLDSTALAFAARESGPASLSLLTVAARDRYSEDETWARRAVEAARGMATSTAPVLDHHVIPAADAPYFYADLASTAAELNDEPLPVAPGRARAE
;
A
#
# COMPACT_ATOMS: atom_id res chain seq x y z
N ASP A 1 -16.89 -4.54 20.56
CA ASP A 1 -17.59 -3.29 20.27
C ASP A 1 -16.63 -2.17 19.85
N SER A 2 -15.68 -1.75 20.69
CA SER A 2 -14.76 -0.65 20.32
C SER A 2 -13.83 -0.94 19.14
N ALA A 3 -13.35 -2.18 18.96
CA ALA A 3 -12.49 -2.53 17.81
C ALA A 3 -13.24 -2.44 16.47
N LEU A 4 -14.53 -2.80 16.45
CA LEU A 4 -15.38 -2.65 15.26
C LEU A 4 -15.66 -1.18 14.98
N ALA A 5 -15.97 -0.39 16.02
CA ALA A 5 -16.17 1.05 15.87
C ALA A 5 -14.94 1.76 15.28
N LEU A 6 -13.73 1.31 15.65
CA LEU A 6 -12.48 1.81 15.05
C LEU A 6 -12.42 1.57 13.55
N ARG A 7 -12.93 0.43 13.04
CA ARG A 7 -12.92 0.14 11.60
C ARG A 7 -13.79 1.08 10.78
N LEU A 8 -14.76 1.75 11.39
CA LEU A 8 -15.58 2.76 10.70
C LEU A 8 -14.83 4.06 10.39
N LEU A 9 -13.61 4.23 10.90
CA LEU A 9 -12.76 5.37 10.55
C LEU A 9 -12.08 5.12 9.19
N ASP A 10 -12.03 6.16 8.36
CA ASP A 10 -11.37 6.14 7.05
C ASP A 10 -9.87 5.82 7.16
N PHE A 11 -9.22 6.36 8.21
CA PHE A 11 -7.83 6.06 8.54
C PHE A 11 -7.69 5.70 10.02
N LEU A 12 -7.02 4.58 10.29
CA LEU A 12 -6.68 4.15 11.65
C LEU A 12 -5.22 4.46 11.96
N PRO A 13 -4.94 5.43 12.86
CA PRO A 13 -3.58 5.72 13.23
C PRO A 13 -2.97 4.55 14.01
N HIS A 14 -1.68 4.34 13.83
CA HIS A 14 -0.92 3.46 14.72
C HIS A 14 -0.98 3.99 16.17
N PRO A 15 -1.13 3.13 17.20
CA PRO A 15 -1.26 1.66 17.14
C PRO A 15 -2.70 1.15 17.10
N LEU A 16 -3.71 2.02 16.95
CA LEU A 16 -5.12 1.61 16.98
C LEU A 16 -5.49 0.68 15.83
N SER A 17 -4.79 0.77 14.69
CA SER A 17 -4.90 -0.18 13.58
C SER A 17 -4.55 -1.62 13.99
N ARG A 18 -3.75 -1.82 15.05
CA ARG A 18 -3.30 -3.16 15.49
C ARG A 18 -4.26 -3.91 16.39
N ARG A 19 -5.49 -3.42 16.53
CA ARG A 19 -6.51 -4.04 17.37
C ARG A 19 -7.40 -4.90 16.49
N PRO A 20 -7.24 -6.23 16.49
CA PRO A 20 -8.08 -7.10 15.68
C PRO A 20 -9.52 -7.08 16.20
N VAL A 21 -10.48 -7.29 15.30
CA VAL A 21 -11.91 -7.39 15.67
C VAL A 21 -12.25 -8.75 16.30
N TRP A 22 -11.40 -9.75 16.08
CA TRP A 22 -11.59 -11.13 16.52
C TRP A 22 -11.07 -11.39 17.93
N ARG A 23 -11.72 -12.34 18.61
CA ARG A 23 -11.28 -12.83 19.93
C ARG A 23 -10.24 -13.94 19.75
N GLY A 24 -9.16 -13.88 20.54
CA GLY A 24 -8.08 -14.87 20.49
C GLY A 24 -7.12 -14.72 19.30
N VAL A 25 -7.34 -13.71 18.46
CA VAL A 25 -6.41 -13.33 17.38
C VAL A 25 -5.54 -12.19 17.89
N HIS A 26 -4.23 -12.28 17.63
CA HIS A 26 -3.24 -11.31 18.07
C HIS A 26 -2.33 -10.97 16.88
N GLU A 27 -2.17 -9.68 16.60
CA GLU A 27 -1.21 -9.22 15.59
C GLU A 27 0.20 -9.17 16.20
N THR A 28 1.20 -9.65 15.46
CA THR A 28 2.62 -9.45 15.80
C THR A 28 3.07 -8.12 15.20
N GLY A 29 3.69 -7.27 16.01
CA GLY A 29 4.11 -5.95 15.55
C GLY A 29 5.17 -6.00 14.45
N ALA A 30 5.17 -5.02 13.53
CA ALA A 30 6.29 -4.82 12.61
C ALA A 30 7.62 -4.70 13.38
N GLY A 31 8.64 -5.42 12.93
CA GLY A 31 9.94 -5.52 13.61
C GLY A 31 10.01 -6.56 14.75
N ASN A 32 8.91 -7.28 15.01
CA ASN A 32 8.89 -8.44 15.90
C ASN A 32 8.72 -9.74 15.12
N GLY A 33 9.18 -10.84 15.72
CA GLY A 33 9.06 -12.21 15.24
C GLY A 33 8.42 -13.08 16.33
N LEU A 34 7.72 -14.13 15.90
CA LEU A 34 7.06 -15.06 16.82
C LEU A 34 7.85 -16.37 16.87
N ALA A 35 8.34 -16.73 18.05
CA ALA A 35 8.87 -18.05 18.33
C ALA A 35 7.75 -18.95 18.85
N LEU A 36 7.64 -20.16 18.28
CA LEU A 36 6.71 -21.20 18.71
C LEU A 36 7.53 -22.29 19.42
N PRO A 37 7.62 -22.29 20.76
CA PRO A 37 8.40 -23.27 21.48
C PRO A 37 7.80 -24.67 21.31
N VAL A 38 8.64 -25.69 21.20
CA VAL A 38 8.21 -27.09 21.26
C VAL A 38 8.20 -27.57 22.71
N ALA A 39 7.32 -28.53 23.03
CA ALA A 39 7.33 -29.17 24.35
C ALA A 39 8.69 -29.85 24.59
N ALA A 40 9.17 -29.79 25.83
CA ALA A 40 10.32 -30.59 26.22
C ALA A 40 9.96 -32.09 26.18
N PRO A 41 10.87 -32.98 25.75
CA PRO A 41 10.63 -34.41 25.81
C PRO A 41 10.16 -34.85 27.21
N GLY A 42 9.07 -35.60 27.29
CA GLY A 42 8.49 -36.06 28.56
C GLY A 42 7.57 -35.06 29.26
N THR A 43 7.32 -33.89 28.67
CA THR A 43 6.33 -32.92 29.16
C THR A 43 5.12 -32.85 28.22
N ALA A 44 3.91 -32.78 28.79
CA ALA A 44 2.68 -32.62 28.00
C ALA A 44 2.38 -31.15 27.64
N ALA A 45 3.03 -30.19 28.31
CA ALA A 45 2.75 -28.77 28.14
C ALA A 45 3.69 -28.12 27.11
N VAL A 46 3.12 -27.61 26.03
CA VAL A 46 3.81 -26.74 25.08
C VAL A 46 3.76 -25.30 25.63
N PRO A 47 4.91 -24.62 25.82
CA PRO A 47 4.89 -23.20 26.17
C PRO A 47 4.17 -22.39 25.08
N GLY A 48 3.41 -21.37 25.48
CA GLY A 48 2.78 -20.48 24.51
C GLY A 48 3.79 -19.74 23.61
N PRO A 49 3.32 -19.12 22.51
CA PRO A 49 4.16 -18.32 21.63
C PRO A 49 4.94 -17.23 22.38
N ARG A 50 6.16 -16.92 21.91
CA ARG A 50 6.98 -15.84 22.44
C ARG A 50 7.32 -14.85 21.34
N GLU A 51 6.92 -13.60 21.53
CA GLU A 51 7.32 -12.51 20.65
C GLU A 51 8.74 -12.03 21.01
N HIS A 52 9.56 -11.74 20.00
CA HIS A 52 10.87 -11.15 20.17
C HIS A 52 11.08 -10.06 19.12
N ARG A 53 11.75 -8.98 19.51
CA ARG A 53 12.09 -7.89 18.58
C ARG A 53 13.32 -8.28 17.79
N TRP A 54 13.23 -8.25 16.46
CA TRP A 54 14.35 -8.52 15.55
C TRP A 54 14.82 -7.27 14.81
N TRP A 55 14.04 -6.19 14.83
CA TRP A 55 14.40 -4.94 14.20
C TRP A 55 13.93 -3.72 15.00
N GLU A 56 14.78 -2.69 15.00
CA GLU A 56 14.48 -1.36 15.52
C GLU A 56 14.90 -0.30 14.49
N PRO A 57 14.14 0.80 14.33
CA PRO A 57 14.59 1.91 13.51
C PRO A 57 15.96 2.41 14.01
N PRO A 58 16.98 2.52 13.14
CA PRO A 58 18.25 3.08 13.54
C PRO A 58 18.10 4.58 13.86
N PRO A 59 18.98 5.15 14.71
CA PRO A 59 19.01 6.59 14.92
C PRO A 59 19.25 7.34 13.59
N GLY A 60 18.60 8.51 13.46
CA GLY A 60 18.80 9.40 12.32
C GLY A 60 20.09 10.19 12.47
N GLU A 61 21.19 9.69 11.93
CA GLU A 61 22.53 10.27 12.12
C GLU A 61 23.02 11.11 10.93
N LEU A 62 22.34 11.01 9.77
CA LEU A 62 22.78 11.65 8.53
C LEU A 62 22.23 13.08 8.38
N PRO A 63 23.00 14.02 7.81
CA PRO A 63 22.48 15.31 7.38
C PRO A 63 21.35 15.15 6.36
N LEU A 64 20.37 16.07 6.37
CA LEU A 64 19.17 15.99 5.54
C LEU A 64 19.47 15.79 4.05
N ALA A 65 20.43 16.53 3.49
CA ALA A 65 20.77 16.43 2.07
C ALA A 65 21.31 15.05 1.69
N GLU A 66 22.16 14.46 2.53
CA GLU A 66 22.70 13.13 2.32
C GLU A 66 21.64 12.04 2.54
N GLY A 67 20.82 12.20 3.59
CA GLY A 67 19.70 11.31 3.86
C GLY A 67 18.69 11.26 2.70
N ALA A 68 18.31 12.43 2.16
CA ALA A 68 17.36 12.53 1.05
C ALA A 68 17.88 11.80 -0.21
N ARG A 69 19.16 11.97 -0.56
CA ARG A 69 19.79 11.26 -1.68
C ARG A 69 19.73 9.73 -1.48
N ARG A 70 20.13 9.25 -0.29
CA ARG A 70 20.12 7.82 0.03
C ARG A 70 18.71 7.22 0.03
N VAL A 71 17.71 7.97 0.50
CA VAL A 71 16.31 7.54 0.44
C VAL A 71 15.87 7.39 -1.02
N GLY A 72 16.18 8.34 -1.89
CA GLY A 72 15.88 8.22 -3.32
C GLY A 72 16.51 6.98 -3.96
N GLU A 73 17.80 6.73 -3.68
CA GLU A 73 18.51 5.54 -4.17
C GLU A 73 17.89 4.23 -3.66
N ALA A 74 17.53 4.18 -2.38
CA ALA A 74 16.89 3.02 -1.76
C ALA A 74 15.49 2.76 -2.32
N ILE A 75 14.69 3.81 -2.55
CA ILE A 75 13.37 3.69 -3.20
C ILE A 75 13.54 3.14 -4.62
N ALA A 76 14.44 3.72 -5.42
CA ALA A 76 14.66 3.27 -6.78
C ALA A 76 15.16 1.81 -6.84
N ALA A 77 16.05 1.42 -5.92
CA ALA A 77 16.53 0.06 -5.80
C ALA A 77 15.42 -0.91 -5.38
N SER A 78 14.59 -0.54 -4.41
CA SER A 78 13.44 -1.34 -3.96
C SER A 78 12.45 -1.55 -5.09
N VAL A 79 12.06 -0.49 -5.80
CA VAL A 79 11.15 -0.60 -6.95
C VAL A 79 11.73 -1.54 -8.00
N ARG A 80 12.99 -1.35 -8.42
CA ARG A 80 13.64 -2.27 -9.37
C ARG A 80 13.67 -3.72 -8.88
N ALA A 81 13.85 -3.97 -7.60
CA ALA A 81 13.83 -5.33 -7.05
C ALA A 81 12.43 -5.98 -7.13
N HIS A 82 11.36 -5.20 -7.04
CA HIS A 82 9.99 -5.70 -7.10
C HIS A 82 9.45 -5.86 -8.52
N VAL A 83 9.85 -4.97 -9.44
CA VAL A 83 9.24 -4.89 -10.79
C VAL A 83 10.23 -5.04 -11.95
N GLY A 84 11.53 -5.10 -11.66
CA GLY A 84 12.56 -5.27 -12.69
C GLY A 84 12.37 -6.57 -13.45
N GLY A 85 12.40 -6.47 -14.79
CA GLY A 85 12.17 -7.60 -15.69
C GLY A 85 10.70 -7.92 -15.95
N LEU A 86 9.76 -7.17 -15.38
CA LEU A 86 8.35 -7.25 -15.75
C LEU A 86 8.07 -6.34 -16.95
N ASP A 87 7.40 -6.87 -17.97
CA ASP A 87 7.02 -6.11 -19.17
C ASP A 87 5.80 -5.21 -18.96
N ARG A 88 4.97 -5.51 -17.95
CA ARG A 88 3.76 -4.75 -17.63
C ARG A 88 3.71 -4.45 -16.15
N ILE A 89 3.58 -3.17 -15.84
CA ILE A 89 3.46 -2.66 -14.48
C ILE A 89 2.22 -1.77 -14.42
N SER A 90 1.45 -1.88 -13.35
CA SER A 90 0.41 -0.94 -13.00
C SER A 90 0.71 -0.27 -11.67
N CYS A 91 0.46 1.02 -11.55
CA CYS A 91 0.64 1.77 -10.30
C CYS A 91 -0.56 2.67 -10.04
N GLU A 92 -0.99 2.72 -8.78
CA GLU A 92 -1.89 3.80 -8.35
C GLU A 92 -1.11 5.12 -8.33
N LEU A 93 -1.74 6.17 -8.85
CA LEU A 93 -1.20 7.51 -8.93
C LEU A 93 -2.24 8.48 -8.35
N SER A 94 -2.06 8.83 -7.08
CA SER A 94 -2.89 9.83 -6.40
C SER A 94 -2.55 11.27 -6.78
N GLY A 95 -1.38 11.52 -7.38
CA GLY A 95 -0.85 12.87 -7.61
C GLY A 95 -0.04 13.44 -6.44
N GLY A 96 0.00 12.73 -5.30
CA GLY A 96 0.92 13.03 -4.20
C GLY A 96 2.38 12.68 -4.52
N LEU A 97 3.28 13.14 -3.64
CA LEU A 97 4.73 12.92 -3.79
C LEU A 97 5.08 11.43 -3.83
N ASP A 98 4.52 10.64 -2.92
CA ASP A 98 4.87 9.23 -2.74
C ASP A 98 4.53 8.39 -3.97
N SER A 99 3.28 8.47 -4.43
CA SER A 99 2.81 7.72 -5.61
C SER A 99 3.52 8.18 -6.89
N THR A 100 3.78 9.49 -7.03
CA THR A 100 4.53 10.03 -8.17
C THR A 100 5.97 9.52 -8.19
N ALA A 101 6.66 9.52 -7.05
CA ALA A 101 8.04 9.03 -6.94
C ALA A 101 8.13 7.53 -7.29
N LEU A 102 7.19 6.72 -6.81
CA LEU A 102 7.13 5.30 -7.13
C LEU A 102 6.81 5.05 -8.62
N ALA A 103 5.86 5.78 -9.21
CA ALA A 103 5.52 5.66 -10.62
C ALA A 103 6.71 6.02 -11.53
N PHE A 104 7.49 7.05 -11.16
CA PHE A 104 8.68 7.45 -11.93
C PHE A 104 9.81 6.42 -11.80
N ALA A 105 10.05 5.90 -10.59
CA ALA A 105 11.01 4.80 -10.40
C ALA A 105 10.59 3.53 -11.14
N ALA A 106 9.29 3.22 -11.19
CA ALA A 106 8.76 2.08 -11.95
C ALA A 106 8.96 2.28 -13.46
N ARG A 107 8.73 3.49 -13.97
CA ARG A 107 9.02 3.84 -15.37
C ARG A 107 10.50 3.70 -15.70
N GLU A 108 11.39 4.14 -14.81
CA GLU A 108 12.84 4.04 -14.97
C GLU A 108 13.33 2.58 -14.98
N SER A 109 12.61 1.66 -14.34
CA SER A 109 12.91 0.23 -14.40
C SER A 109 12.72 -0.39 -15.80
N GLY A 110 12.09 0.35 -16.73
CA GLY A 110 12.03 0.03 -18.15
C GLY A 110 11.06 -1.07 -18.57
N PRO A 111 9.80 -1.13 -18.06
CA PRO A 111 8.82 -2.08 -18.57
C PRO A 111 8.46 -1.78 -20.03
N ALA A 112 7.89 -2.74 -20.76
CA ALA A 112 7.28 -2.44 -22.07
C ALA A 112 6.04 -1.53 -21.93
N SER A 113 5.29 -1.67 -20.83
CA SER A 113 4.06 -0.92 -20.55
C SER A 113 3.92 -0.55 -19.07
N LEU A 114 3.56 0.70 -18.81
CA LEU A 114 3.21 1.24 -17.50
C LEU A 114 1.80 1.83 -17.53
N SER A 115 0.92 1.33 -16.67
CA SER A 115 -0.45 1.81 -16.54
C SER A 115 -0.64 2.51 -15.20
N LEU A 116 -0.94 3.80 -15.24
CA LEU A 116 -1.18 4.60 -14.04
C LEU A 116 -2.68 4.69 -13.79
N LEU A 117 -3.10 4.51 -12.54
CA LEU A 117 -4.50 4.49 -12.14
C LEU A 117 -4.78 5.61 -11.13
N THR A 118 -5.78 6.45 -11.41
CA THR A 118 -6.26 7.46 -10.46
C THR A 118 -7.76 7.29 -10.25
N VAL A 119 -8.21 7.24 -9.00
CA VAL A 119 -9.62 7.38 -8.67
C VAL A 119 -9.91 8.84 -8.41
N ALA A 120 -10.76 9.46 -9.21
CA ALA A 120 -11.13 10.87 -9.02
C ALA A 120 -11.89 11.04 -7.70
N ALA A 121 -11.55 12.09 -6.96
CA ALA A 121 -12.21 12.41 -5.71
C ALA A 121 -13.63 12.97 -5.95
N ARG A 122 -14.56 12.66 -5.03
CA ARG A 122 -15.89 13.29 -5.03
C ARG A 122 -15.86 14.72 -4.47
N ASP A 123 -14.83 15.07 -3.70
CA ASP A 123 -14.63 16.41 -3.18
C ASP A 123 -14.20 17.35 -4.31
N ARG A 124 -15.00 18.39 -4.56
CA ARG A 124 -14.74 19.41 -5.59
C ARG A 124 -13.47 20.24 -5.34
N TYR A 125 -12.94 20.23 -4.12
CA TYR A 125 -11.71 20.94 -3.77
C TYR A 125 -10.46 20.06 -3.80
N SER A 126 -10.62 18.76 -4.07
CA SER A 126 -9.48 17.88 -4.27
C SER A 126 -8.75 18.25 -5.57
N GLU A 127 -7.44 18.38 -5.49
CA GLU A 127 -6.58 18.63 -6.65
C GLU A 127 -5.82 17.37 -7.09
N ASP A 128 -6.08 16.23 -6.46
CA ASP A 128 -5.34 14.97 -6.65
C ASP A 128 -5.32 14.54 -8.11
N GLU A 129 -6.48 14.56 -8.77
CA GLU A 129 -6.59 14.25 -10.20
C GLU A 129 -5.75 15.22 -11.06
N THR A 130 -5.78 16.51 -10.73
CA THR A 130 -5.01 17.53 -11.46
C THR A 130 -3.52 17.27 -11.34
N TRP A 131 -3.04 16.95 -10.14
CA TRP A 131 -1.63 16.64 -9.91
C TRP A 131 -1.21 15.30 -10.52
N ALA A 132 -2.08 14.28 -10.50
CA ALA A 132 -1.85 13.01 -11.17
C ALA A 132 -1.69 13.19 -12.69
N ARG A 133 -2.56 13.97 -13.32
CA ARG A 133 -2.46 14.30 -14.74
C ARG A 133 -1.16 15.05 -15.07
N ARG A 134 -0.76 16.00 -14.23
CA ARG A 134 0.53 16.71 -14.39
C ARG A 134 1.73 15.77 -14.27
N ALA A 135 1.70 14.82 -13.35
CA ALA A 135 2.76 13.82 -13.21
C ALA A 135 2.87 12.94 -14.46
N VAL A 136 1.74 12.54 -15.06
CA VAL A 136 1.71 11.78 -16.32
C VAL A 136 2.30 12.60 -17.47
N GLU A 137 1.91 13.87 -17.61
CA GLU A 137 2.46 14.75 -18.65
C GLU A 137 3.97 14.98 -18.48
N ALA A 138 4.44 15.15 -17.24
CA ALA A 138 5.87 15.22 -16.96
C ALA A 138 6.59 13.91 -17.36
N ALA A 139 6.03 12.75 -17.02
CA ALA A 139 6.59 11.45 -17.39
C ALA A 139 6.66 11.24 -18.92
N ARG A 140 5.64 11.73 -19.66
CA ARG A 140 5.62 11.74 -21.12
C ARG A 140 6.67 12.67 -21.70
N GLY A 141 6.84 13.87 -21.13
CA GLY A 141 7.85 14.84 -21.55
C GLY A 141 9.30 14.35 -21.39
N MET A 142 9.54 13.38 -20.52
CA MET A 142 10.84 12.73 -20.32
C MET A 142 11.05 11.48 -21.21
N ALA A 143 10.13 11.17 -22.12
CA ALA A 143 10.21 9.96 -22.95
C ALA A 143 11.34 10.01 -23.98
N THR A 144 12.11 8.92 -24.07
CA THR A 144 12.99 8.62 -25.21
C THR A 144 12.28 7.69 -26.20
N SER A 145 12.90 7.40 -27.35
CA SER A 145 12.34 6.45 -28.34
C SER A 145 12.16 5.02 -27.81
N THR A 146 12.80 4.68 -26.69
CA THR A 146 12.71 3.38 -26.02
C THR A 146 11.85 3.44 -24.75
N ALA A 147 11.13 4.53 -24.52
CA ALA A 147 10.33 4.68 -23.31
C ALA A 147 9.14 3.71 -23.29
N PRO A 148 8.74 3.22 -22.10
CA PRO A 148 7.55 2.39 -21.95
C PRO A 148 6.31 3.06 -22.52
N VAL A 149 5.41 2.27 -23.09
CA VAL A 149 4.04 2.71 -23.37
C VAL A 149 3.42 3.15 -22.04
N LEU A 150 2.92 4.37 -21.98
CA LEU A 150 2.40 4.98 -20.75
C LEU A 150 0.91 5.30 -20.89
N ASP A 151 0.09 4.56 -20.17
CA ASP A 151 -1.35 4.79 -20.07
C ASP A 151 -1.70 5.44 -18.72
N HIS A 152 -2.74 6.26 -18.71
CA HIS A 152 -3.32 6.85 -17.51
C HIS A 152 -4.83 6.67 -17.51
N HIS A 153 -5.29 5.75 -16.67
CA HIS A 153 -6.70 5.49 -16.45
C HIS A 153 -7.20 6.30 -15.25
N VAL A 154 -8.23 7.11 -15.48
CA VAL A 154 -8.91 7.85 -14.41
C VAL A 154 -10.30 7.26 -14.22
N ILE A 155 -10.55 6.67 -13.05
CA ILE A 155 -11.87 6.21 -12.65
C ILE A 155 -12.68 7.42 -12.19
N PRO A 156 -13.80 7.76 -12.85
CA PRO A 156 -14.65 8.87 -12.42
C PRO A 156 -15.16 8.66 -11.00
N ALA A 157 -15.27 9.75 -10.25
CA ALA A 157 -15.71 9.71 -8.86
C ALA A 157 -17.10 9.08 -8.71
N ALA A 158 -17.98 9.27 -9.71
CA ALA A 158 -19.32 8.68 -9.75
C ALA A 158 -19.30 7.15 -9.82
N ASP A 159 -18.28 6.58 -10.46
CA ASP A 159 -18.12 5.14 -10.70
C ASP A 159 -17.41 4.45 -9.52
N ALA A 160 -16.75 5.21 -8.65
CA ALA A 160 -16.21 4.70 -7.39
C ALA A 160 -17.33 4.53 -6.34
N PRO A 161 -17.49 3.36 -5.72
CA PRO A 161 -18.49 3.17 -4.67
C PRO A 161 -18.17 4.02 -3.43
N TYR A 162 -19.20 4.36 -2.66
CA TYR A 162 -18.97 4.93 -1.32
C TYR A 162 -18.33 3.89 -0.41
N PHE A 163 -17.65 4.36 0.64
CA PHE A 163 -17.22 3.46 1.72
C PHE A 163 -18.42 2.69 2.26
N TYR A 164 -18.25 1.37 2.42
CA TYR A 164 -19.31 0.47 2.89
C TYR A 164 -20.57 0.44 2.02
N ALA A 165 -20.52 0.92 0.78
CA ALA A 165 -21.62 0.75 -0.16
C ALA A 165 -21.86 -0.75 -0.40
N ASP A 166 -23.12 -1.17 -0.37
CA ASP A 166 -23.51 -2.53 -0.77
C ASP A 166 -22.79 -3.66 0.00
N LEU A 167 -22.56 -3.47 1.31
CA LEU A 167 -21.91 -4.47 2.17
C LEU A 167 -22.52 -5.88 2.08
N ALA A 168 -23.81 -5.97 1.80
CA ALA A 168 -24.51 -7.24 1.65
C ALA A 168 -24.03 -8.03 0.43
N SER A 169 -23.69 -7.36 -0.68
CA SER A 169 -23.15 -8.03 -1.88
C SER A 169 -21.72 -8.51 -1.68
N THR A 170 -20.94 -7.83 -0.84
CA THR A 170 -19.56 -8.24 -0.48
C THR A 170 -19.50 -9.25 0.67
N ALA A 171 -20.64 -9.70 1.21
CA ALA A 171 -20.67 -10.55 2.41
C ALA A 171 -20.06 -11.94 2.21
N ALA A 172 -20.00 -12.42 0.96
CA ALA A 172 -19.35 -13.68 0.60
C ALA A 172 -17.83 -13.54 0.39
N GLU A 173 -17.30 -12.31 0.36
CA GLU A 173 -15.87 -12.09 0.22
C GLU A 173 -15.13 -12.50 1.48
N LEU A 174 -14.04 -13.25 1.30
CA LEU A 174 -13.14 -13.64 2.39
C LEU A 174 -12.21 -12.48 2.73
N ASN A 175 -12.73 -11.50 3.46
CA ASN A 175 -11.92 -10.47 4.10
C ASN A 175 -11.66 -10.86 5.55
N ASP A 176 -10.40 -10.76 6.00
CA ASP A 176 -10.05 -11.07 7.39
C ASP A 176 -10.79 -10.16 8.36
N GLU A 177 -11.09 -8.90 8.01
CA GLU A 177 -11.81 -7.94 8.85
C GLU A 177 -12.65 -6.98 7.97
N PRO A 178 -13.61 -6.23 8.55
CA PRO A 178 -14.34 -5.20 7.79
C PRO A 178 -13.39 -4.15 7.20
N LEU A 179 -13.54 -3.89 5.89
CA LEU A 179 -12.69 -2.97 5.14
C LEU A 179 -13.57 -1.93 4.40
N PRO A 180 -13.39 -0.61 4.66
CA PRO A 180 -14.22 0.45 4.07
C PRO A 180 -14.28 0.42 2.54
N VAL A 181 -13.20 -0.02 1.89
CA VAL A 181 -13.00 -0.01 0.43
C VAL A 181 -13.32 -1.34 -0.26
N ALA A 182 -13.79 -2.37 0.47
CA ALA A 182 -14.13 -3.67 -0.11
C ALA A 182 -15.05 -3.58 -1.36
N PRO A 183 -16.08 -2.72 -1.40
CA PRO A 183 -16.96 -2.60 -2.57
C PRO A 183 -16.26 -2.14 -3.85
N GLY A 184 -15.11 -1.46 -3.74
CA GLY A 184 -14.31 -1.05 -4.89
C GLY A 184 -13.66 -2.22 -5.64
N ARG A 185 -13.54 -3.39 -4.99
CA ARG A 185 -12.88 -4.58 -5.55
C ARG A 185 -13.81 -5.42 -6.44
N ALA A 186 -15.12 -5.38 -6.20
CA ALA A 186 -16.13 -6.11 -6.98
C ALA A 186 -16.24 -5.65 -8.46
N ARG A 187 -15.54 -4.58 -8.85
CA ARG A 187 -15.51 -4.03 -10.22
C ARG A 187 -14.19 -4.29 -10.96
N ALA A 188 -13.31 -5.13 -10.41
CA ALA A 188 -12.05 -5.54 -11.05
C ALA A 188 -12.17 -6.82 -11.91
N GLU A 189 -13.40 -7.29 -12.18
CA GLU A 189 -13.72 -8.33 -13.17
C GLU A 189 -14.15 -7.70 -14.51
#